data_AF-A0A9E3C1N9-F1
#
_entry.id   AF-A0A9E3C1N9-F1
#
_cell.length_a   1.000
_cell.length_b   1.000
_cell.length_c   1.000
_cell.angle_alpha   90.00
_cell.angle_beta   90.00
_cell.angle_gamma   90.00
#
_symmetry.space_group_name_H-M   'P 1'
#
loop_
_entity.id
_entity.type
_entity.pdbx_description
1 polymer ?
#
loop_
_entity_poly.entity_id
_entity_poly.type
_entity_poly.pdbx_seq_one_letter_code
_entity_poly.pdbx_strand_id
1 'polypeptide(L)'
;MRHRTGLWAWLGLLAAALILAADQVSKWYVLNGLNLPLRGRVRVLPVLDLAMVWNRGVTFGMLNGLGAWSGPVIAVVALAIVAGLALWLRRTTSALVAVAIGAVAGGAVG
;
A
#
# COMPACT_ATOMS: atom_id res chain seq x y z
N MET A 1 3.92 4.20 -32.43
CA MET A 1 4.10 3.36 -31.21
C MET A 1 3.74 4.07 -29.88
N ARG A 2 3.39 5.37 -29.87
CA ARG A 2 3.16 6.18 -28.64
C ARG A 2 1.76 6.03 -27.99
N HIS A 3 0.79 5.42 -28.67
CA HIS A 3 -0.60 5.34 -28.19
C HIS A 3 -0.84 4.28 -27.11
N ARG A 4 -0.07 3.17 -27.11
CA ARG A 4 -0.29 2.08 -26.13
C ARG A 4 0.23 2.43 -24.73
N THR A 5 1.27 3.24 -24.61
CA THR A 5 1.87 3.63 -23.32
C THR A 5 0.93 4.47 -22.46
N GLY A 6 0.07 5.31 -23.08
CA GLY A 6 -0.92 6.10 -22.35
C GLY A 6 -2.02 5.25 -21.71
N LEU A 7 -2.53 4.25 -22.43
CA LEU A 7 -3.52 3.30 -21.90
C LEU A 7 -2.96 2.52 -20.71
N TRP A 8 -1.72 2.04 -20.82
CA TRP A 8 -1.07 1.30 -19.73
C TRP A 8 -0.85 2.17 -18.49
N ALA A 9 -0.47 3.44 -18.66
CA ALA A 9 -0.38 4.36 -17.53
C ALA A 9 -1.71 4.50 -16.79
N TRP A 10 -2.83 4.65 -17.51
CA TRP A 10 -4.16 4.69 -16.90
C TRP A 10 -4.55 3.39 -16.19
N LEU A 11 -4.23 2.23 -16.77
CA LEU A 11 -4.45 0.94 -16.11
C LEU A 11 -3.63 0.82 -14.81
N GLY A 12 -2.38 1.28 -14.81
CA GLY A 12 -1.55 1.32 -13.61
C GLY A 12 -2.11 2.26 -12.54
N LEU A 13 -2.57 3.46 -12.92
CA LEU A 13 -3.21 4.40 -12.00
C LEU A 13 -4.53 3.84 -11.44
N LEU A 14 -5.33 3.17 -12.27
CA LEU A 14 -6.54 2.50 -11.81
C LEU A 14 -6.23 1.38 -10.82
N ALA A 15 -5.21 0.55 -11.09
CA ALA A 15 -4.75 -0.47 -10.17
C ALA A 15 -4.29 0.14 -8.83
N ALA A 16 -3.54 1.24 -8.86
CA ALA A 16 -3.13 1.96 -7.65
C ALA A 16 -4.33 2.46 -6.84
N ALA A 17 -5.32 3.07 -7.50
CA ALA A 17 -6.52 3.56 -6.84
C ALA A 17 -7.35 2.42 -6.21
N LEU A 18 -7.48 1.29 -6.91
CA LEU A 18 -8.21 0.12 -6.39
C LEU A 18 -7.50 -0.51 -5.19
N ILE A 19 -6.17 -0.64 -5.23
CA ILE A 19 -5.39 -1.16 -4.10
C ILE A 19 -5.45 -0.22 -2.90
N LEU A 20 -5.31 1.09 -3.12
CA LEU A 20 -5.45 2.08 -2.05
C LEU A 20 -6.84 2.05 -1.43
N ALA A 21 -7.89 1.97 -2.25
CA ALA A 21 -9.26 1.85 -1.76
C ALA A 21 -9.47 0.56 -0.95
N ALA A 22 -8.97 -0.57 -1.45
CA ALA A 22 -9.06 -1.85 -0.75
C ALA A 22 -8.34 -1.81 0.60
N ASP A 23 -7.14 -1.21 0.66
CA ASP A 23 -6.38 -1.01 1.89
C ASP A 23 -7.17 -0.17 2.90
N GLN A 24 -7.64 1.02 2.52
CA GLN A 24 -8.35 1.92 3.42
C GLN A 24 -9.71 1.35 3.87
N VAL A 25 -10.45 0.70 2.98
CA VAL A 25 -11.71 0.02 3.33
C VAL A 25 -11.44 -1.13 4.29
N SER A 26 -10.37 -1.91 4.08
CA SER A 26 -10.02 -3.00 4.99
C SER A 26 -9.62 -2.49 6.38
N LYS A 27 -8.82 -1.42 6.46
CA LYS A 27 -8.45 -0.75 7.72
C LYS A 27 -9.70 -0.22 8.42
N TRP A 28 -10.57 0.48 7.69
CA TRP A 28 -11.81 1.01 8.24
C TRP A 28 -12.72 -0.11 8.79
N TYR A 29 -12.86 -1.21 8.05
CA TYR A 29 -13.68 -2.35 8.46
C TYR A 29 -13.12 -3.04 9.70
N VAL A 30 -11.81 -3.23 9.78
CA VAL A 30 -11.14 -3.81 10.95
C VAL A 30 -11.28 -2.90 12.17
N LEU A 31 -11.11 -1.60 12.01
CA LEU A 31 -11.20 -0.63 13.10
C LEU A 31 -12.63 -0.46 13.62
N ASN A 32 -13.62 -0.32 12.73
CA ASN A 32 -14.97 0.09 13.11
C ASN A 32 -16.00 -1.05 13.01
N GLY A 33 -15.92 -1.88 11.97
CA GLY A 33 -16.85 -2.99 11.77
C GLY A 33 -16.59 -4.14 12.73
N LEU A 34 -15.34 -4.60 12.82
CA LEU A 34 -14.94 -5.68 13.73
C LEU A 34 -14.60 -5.19 15.14
N ASN A 35 -14.37 -3.89 15.34
CA ASN A 35 -13.87 -3.31 16.59
C ASN A 35 -12.62 -4.06 17.10
N LEU A 36 -11.70 -4.40 16.20
CA LEU A 36 -10.45 -5.08 16.55
C LEU A 36 -9.60 -4.33 17.60
N PRO A 37 -9.61 -2.98 17.70
CA PRO A 37 -8.93 -2.29 18.80
C PRO A 37 -9.39 -2.73 20.20
N LEU A 38 -10.66 -3.11 20.37
CA LEU A 38 -11.20 -3.62 21.64
C LEU A 38 -11.07 -5.14 21.76
N ARG A 39 -11.23 -5.87 20.66
CA ARG A 39 -11.20 -7.34 20.65
C ARG A 39 -9.78 -7.92 20.68
N GLY A 40 -8.79 -7.18 20.17
CA GLY A 40 -7.41 -7.62 20.00
C GLY A 40 -7.21 -8.63 18.87
N ARG A 41 -8.06 -9.66 18.77
CA ARG A 41 -7.96 -10.71 17.75
C ARG A 41 -9.34 -11.30 17.38
N VAL A 42 -9.50 -11.69 16.13
CA VAL A 42 -10.67 -12.43 15.61
C VAL A 42 -10.18 -13.61 14.77
N ARG A 43 -10.60 -14.83 15.12
CA ARG A 43 -10.31 -16.03 14.32
C ARG A 43 -11.25 -16.08 13.11
N VAL A 44 -10.70 -16.18 11.91
CA VAL A 44 -11.46 -16.27 10.65
C VAL A 44 -11.48 -17.70 10.13
N LEU A 45 -10.34 -18.38 10.14
CA LEU A 45 -10.18 -19.78 9.76
C LEU A 45 -9.26 -20.48 10.77
N PRO A 46 -9.19 -21.83 10.79
CA PRO A 46 -8.25 -22.55 11.67
C PRO A 46 -6.77 -22.15 11.49
N VAL A 47 -6.42 -21.59 10.32
CA VAL A 47 -5.06 -21.15 9.96
C VAL A 47 -4.94 -19.62 9.79
N LEU A 48 -6.01 -18.85 10.06
CA LEU A 48 -6.03 -17.40 9.82
C LEU A 48 -6.75 -16.66 10.97
N ASP A 49 -5.97 -15.83 11.65
CA ASP A 49 -6.47 -14.86 12.62
C ASP A 49 -6.24 -13.43 12.10
N LEU A 50 -7.22 -12.56 12.29
CA LEU A 50 -7.02 -11.11 12.21
C LEU A 50 -6.60 -10.61 13.59
N ALA A 51 -5.40 -10.03 13.70
CA ALA A 51 -4.86 -9.52 14.95
C ALA A 51 -4.58 -8.01 14.83
N MET A 52 -4.93 -7.27 15.87
CA MET A 52 -4.67 -5.84 15.93
C MET A 52 -3.22 -5.58 16.34
N VAL A 53 -2.46 -4.92 15.46
CA VAL A 53 -1.06 -4.53 15.71
C VAL A 53 -0.85 -3.12 15.19
N TRP A 54 -0.28 -2.26 16.04
CA TRP A 54 0.14 -0.91 15.66
C TRP A 54 1.61 -0.90 15.28
N ASN A 55 1.91 -0.99 13.98
CA ASN A 55 3.29 -0.89 13.51
C ASN A 55 3.74 0.58 13.43
N ARG A 56 4.72 0.96 14.24
CA ARG A 56 5.30 2.32 14.25
C ARG A 56 6.61 2.44 13.45
N GLY A 57 7.14 1.33 12.94
CA GLY A 57 8.34 1.26 12.11
C GLY A 57 8.07 0.54 10.78
N VAL A 58 9.13 0.03 10.14
CA VAL A 58 9.05 -0.84 8.96
C VAL A 58 9.15 -2.32 9.41
N THR A 59 9.26 -3.25 8.47
CA THR A 59 9.45 -4.69 8.71
C THR A 59 10.44 -4.96 9.85
N PHE A 60 10.03 -5.83 10.79
CA PHE A 60 10.81 -6.21 11.99
C PHE A 60 11.19 -5.06 12.93
N GLY A 61 10.46 -3.94 12.91
CA GLY A 61 10.74 -2.78 13.77
C GLY A 61 11.92 -1.95 13.30
N MET A 62 12.39 -2.15 12.06
CA MET A 62 13.40 -1.31 11.45
C MET A 62 12.94 0.17 11.48
N LEU A 63 13.86 1.07 11.82
CA LEU A 63 13.63 2.51 12.02
C LEU A 63 12.76 2.91 13.23
N ASN A 64 12.26 1.98 14.05
CA ASN A 64 11.47 2.32 15.25
C ASN A 64 12.30 3.05 16.34
N GLY A 65 13.63 2.95 16.28
CA GLY A 65 14.55 3.66 17.18
C GLY A 65 14.66 5.18 16.92
N LEU A 66 14.08 5.70 15.83
CA LEU A 66 14.10 7.13 15.50
C LEU A 66 13.07 7.95 16.31
N GLY A 67 12.30 7.31 17.20
CA GLY A 67 11.30 7.97 18.03
C GLY A 67 10.24 8.66 17.17
N ALA A 68 10.03 9.96 17.41
CA ALA A 68 9.08 10.78 16.65
C ALA A 68 9.40 10.88 15.14
N TRP A 69 10.64 10.62 14.73
CA TRP A 69 11.06 10.68 13.33
C TRP A 69 10.79 9.40 12.54
N SER A 70 10.44 8.29 13.20
CA SER A 70 10.22 6.99 12.54
C SER A 70 9.16 7.10 11.44
N GLY A 71 7.98 7.64 11.76
CA GLY A 71 6.89 7.83 10.79
C GLY A 71 7.25 8.75 9.63
N PRO A 72 7.69 10.00 9.87
CA PRO A 72 8.05 10.94 8.81
C PRO A 72 9.13 10.41 7.85
N VAL A 73 10.18 9.77 8.36
CA VAL A 73 11.26 9.22 7.52
C VAL A 73 10.72 8.11 6.61
N ILE A 74 9.90 7.21 7.14
CA ILE A 74 9.27 6.13 6.36
C ILE A 74 8.36 6.72 5.28
N ALA A 75 7.57 7.73 5.62
CA ALA A 75 6.68 8.41 4.67
C ALA A 75 7.47 9.07 3.52
N VAL A 76 8.56 9.78 3.82
CA VAL A 76 9.41 10.41 2.80
C VAL A 76 10.01 9.36 1.86
N VAL A 77 10.53 8.26 2.40
CA VAL A 77 11.07 7.15 1.59
C VAL A 77 9.99 6.53 0.71
N ALA A 78 8.80 6.27 1.25
CA ALA A 78 7.68 5.74 0.49
C ALA A 78 7.28 6.68 -0.66
N LEU A 79 7.17 7.99 -0.40
CA LEU A 79 6.87 8.99 -1.44
C LEU A 79 7.93 9.05 -2.53
N ALA A 80 9.22 8.96 -2.19
CA ALA A 80 10.30 8.91 -3.17
C ALA A 80 10.19 7.67 -4.08
N ILE A 81 9.87 6.50 -3.51
CA ILE A 81 9.64 5.26 -4.27
C ILE A 81 8.42 5.42 -5.18
N VAL A 82 7.30 5.92 -4.67
CA VAL A 82 6.07 6.16 -5.46
C VAL A 82 6.34 7.11 -6.62
N ALA A 83 7.12 8.18 -6.41
CA ALA A 83 7.50 9.10 -7.47
C ALA A 83 8.35 8.42 -8.55
N GLY A 84 9.35 7.62 -8.17
CA GLY A 84 10.16 6.83 -9.10
C GLY A 84 9.33 5.84 -9.92
N LEU A 85 8.40 5.14 -9.26
CA LEU A 85 7.45 4.23 -9.90
C LEU A 85 6.51 4.95 -10.87
N ALA A 86 5.99 6.12 -10.50
CA ALA A 86 5.16 6.93 -11.38
C ALA A 86 5.91 7.39 -12.63
N LEU A 87 7.19 7.78 -12.49
CA LEU A 87 8.05 8.11 -13.63
C LEU A 87 8.29 6.90 -14.54
N TRP A 88 8.49 5.71 -13.96
CA TRP A 88 8.65 4.47 -14.72
C TRP A 88 7.36 4.07 -15.46
N LEU A 89 6.20 4.20 -14.81
CA LEU A 89 4.89 3.88 -15.38
C LEU A 89 4.63 4.64 -16.70
N ARG A 90 5.05 5.91 -16.78
CA ARG A 90 4.89 6.76 -17.98
C ARG A 90 5.59 6.20 -19.23
N ARG A 91 6.60 5.34 -19.04
CA ARG A 91 7.43 4.78 -20.12
C ARG A 91 7.14 3.30 -20.38
N THR A 92 6.32 2.65 -19.56
CA THR A 92 6.11 1.22 -19.67
C THR A 92 5.27 0.86 -20.89
N THR A 93 5.64 -0.22 -21.56
CA THR A 93 4.94 -0.75 -22.75
C THR A 93 4.18 -2.05 -22.44
N SER A 94 4.32 -2.58 -21.23
CA SER A 94 3.67 -3.82 -20.77
C SER A 94 2.53 -3.50 -19.80
N ALA A 95 1.33 -4.01 -20.10
CA ALA A 95 0.16 -3.88 -19.24
C ALA A 95 0.37 -4.55 -17.87
N LEU A 96 1.03 -5.73 -17.85
CA LEU A 96 1.34 -6.44 -16.61
C LEU A 96 2.26 -5.60 -15.70
N VAL A 97 3.30 -4.99 -16.29
CA VAL A 97 4.21 -4.11 -15.54
C VAL A 97 3.47 -2.87 -15.04
N ALA A 98 2.56 -2.30 -15.83
CA ALA A 98 1.77 -1.16 -15.39
C ALA A 98 0.89 -1.48 -14.19
N VAL A 99 0.18 -2.61 -14.20
CA VAL A 99 -0.64 -3.08 -13.09
C VAL A 99 0.22 -3.37 -11.85
N ALA A 100 1.37 -4.01 -12.02
CA ALA A 100 2.31 -4.29 -10.92
C ALA A 100 2.84 -3.00 -10.28
N ILE A 101 3.26 -2.02 -11.09
CA ILE A 101 3.67 -0.70 -10.61
C ILE A 101 2.53 -0.03 -9.86
N GLY A 102 1.33 -0.06 -10.41
CA GLY A 102 0.12 0.48 -9.78
C GLY A 102 -0.15 -0.15 -8.42
N ALA A 103 -0.12 -1.48 -8.33
CA ALA A 103 -0.38 -2.19 -7.09
C ALA A 103 0.64 -1.88 -5.99
N VAL A 104 1.94 -1.82 -6.34
CA VAL A 104 3.00 -1.44 -5.39
C VAL A 104 2.84 0.02 -4.94
N ALA A 105 2.57 0.94 -5.87
CA ALA A 105 2.39 2.35 -5.55
C ALA A 105 1.14 2.58 -4.67
N GLY A 106 0.02 1.92 -4.98
CA GLY A 106 -1.20 1.99 -4.18
C GLY A 106 -0.98 1.49 -2.75
N GLY A 107 -0.29 0.35 -2.60
CA GLY A 107 0.05 -0.20 -1.27
C GLY A 107 1.06 0.64 -0.50
N ALA A 108 1.98 1.34 -1.17
CA ALA A 108 2.93 2.24 -0.51
C ALA A 108 2.30 3.55 -0.02
N VAL A 109 1.17 3.97 -0.61
CA VAL A 109 0.44 5.18 -0.22
C VAL A 109 -0.57 4.93 0.91
N GLY A 110 -1.20 3.74 0.96
CA GLY A 110 -2.27 3.41 1.91
C GLY A 110 -1.82 3.17 3.34
#